data_AF-A0A2V8D807-F1
#
_entry.id   AF-A0A2V8D807-F1
#
_cell.length_a   1.000
_cell.length_b   1.000
_cell.length_c   1.000
_cell.angle_alpha   90.00
_cell.angle_beta   90.00
_cell.angle_gamma   90.00
#
_symmetry.space_group_name_H-M   'P 1'
#
loop_
_entity.id
_entity.type
_entity.pdbx_description
1 polymer ?
#
loop_
_entity_poly.entity_id
_entity_poly.type
_entity_poly.pdbx_seq_one_letter_code
_entity_poly.pdbx_strand_id
1 'polypeptide(L)'
;DAELGHAFAVPFEYVIGKRDIPIIPLFTNVYVPPLPTPKRCAALGKAIAGIIKGRKERVALIASGGMSHFPGTSKYLTPEFDFDRWLVAQFEAGNTDALLNMTGTQLDEVGNTEMLNWATMFGAIGPEEGELIDYIPTWHHGLSMMRFLPHRARKTASTKGIEQYGGFKFKNQGFQFYKHPPAEAYGLNRLLFEVRHSADLRDRIIKNLDTVAKEYELSPQQRAASEELINVGKGGLVSEHVGPLVEAGAHPLQALMSLHVIFSMSHRAPAREARIAD
;
A
#
# COMPACT_ATOMS: atom_id res chain seq x y z
N ASP A 1 -9.01 -4.16 -21.60
CA ASP A 1 -7.81 -3.59 -20.96
C ASP A 1 -7.99 -3.50 -19.46
N ALA A 2 -6.91 -3.48 -18.69
CA ALA A 2 -6.93 -3.30 -17.23
C ALA A 2 -6.55 -1.85 -16.89
N GLU A 3 -7.31 -1.21 -16.01
CA GLU A 3 -7.05 0.17 -15.57
C GLU A 3 -5.89 0.21 -14.57
N LEU A 4 -4.94 1.13 -14.77
CA LEU A 4 -3.83 1.34 -13.82
C LEU A 4 -4.29 2.23 -12.68
N GLY A 5 -4.31 1.67 -11.47
CA GLY A 5 -4.67 2.39 -10.25
C GLY A 5 -3.62 3.39 -9.78
N HIS A 6 -3.93 4.06 -8.66
CA HIS A 6 -3.12 5.12 -8.06
C HIS A 6 -1.65 4.74 -7.77
N ALA A 7 -1.35 3.45 -7.57
CA ALA A 7 0.01 2.94 -7.35
C ALA A 7 0.98 3.27 -8.49
N PHE A 8 0.45 3.58 -9.69
CA PHE A 8 1.24 4.01 -10.85
C PHE A 8 1.21 5.53 -11.06
N ALA A 9 0.27 6.25 -10.43
CA ALA A 9 0.05 7.67 -10.72
C ALA A 9 1.27 8.54 -10.40
N VAL A 10 1.90 8.35 -9.24
CA VAL A 10 3.07 9.15 -8.81
C VAL A 10 4.27 8.96 -9.76
N PRO A 11 4.72 7.72 -10.09
CA PRO A 11 5.75 7.51 -11.09
C PRO A 11 5.40 8.10 -12.46
N PHE A 12 4.16 7.92 -12.94
CA PHE A 12 3.76 8.42 -14.25
C PHE A 12 3.76 9.95 -14.30
N GLU A 13 3.21 10.62 -13.29
CA GLU A 13 3.09 12.09 -13.26
C GLU A 13 4.47 12.75 -13.07
N TYR A 14 5.24 12.31 -12.07
CA TYR A 14 6.41 13.05 -11.61
C TYR A 14 7.74 12.51 -12.15
N VAL A 15 7.84 11.22 -12.47
CA VAL A 15 9.08 10.62 -12.98
C VAL A 15 9.06 10.55 -14.51
N ILE A 16 8.04 9.93 -15.09
CA ILE A 16 7.89 9.82 -16.55
C ILE A 16 7.46 11.17 -17.13
N GLY A 17 6.42 11.76 -16.56
CA GLY A 17 5.80 13.00 -17.03
C GLY A 17 5.32 12.87 -18.48
N LYS A 18 5.66 13.84 -19.31
CA LYS A 18 5.29 13.88 -20.75
C LYS A 18 6.28 13.16 -21.67
N ARG A 19 7.23 12.39 -21.12
CA ARG A 19 8.28 11.73 -21.92
C ARG A 19 7.70 10.51 -22.63
N ASP A 20 8.04 10.38 -23.91
CA ASP A 20 7.67 9.22 -24.72
C ASP A 20 8.62 8.04 -24.43
N ILE A 21 8.38 7.37 -23.30
CA ILE A 21 9.15 6.21 -22.84
C ILE A 21 8.18 5.02 -22.72
N PRO A 22 8.40 3.91 -23.45
CA PRO A 22 7.58 2.72 -23.29
C PRO A 22 7.63 2.17 -21.86
N ILE A 23 6.45 1.89 -21.29
CA ILE A 23 6.31 1.37 -19.92
C ILE A 23 5.77 -0.05 -19.94
N ILE A 24 6.39 -0.93 -19.16
CA ILE A 24 5.88 -2.27 -18.86
C ILE A 24 5.45 -2.26 -17.39
N PRO A 25 4.15 -2.20 -17.08
CA PRO A 25 3.68 -2.25 -15.70
C PRO A 25 3.86 -3.67 -15.14
N LEU A 26 4.37 -3.76 -13.91
CA LEU A 26 4.48 -5.00 -13.16
C LEU A 26 3.78 -4.83 -11.81
N PHE A 27 2.82 -5.69 -11.53
CA PHE A 27 2.07 -5.68 -10.29
C PHE A 27 2.53 -6.81 -9.37
N THR A 28 2.75 -6.49 -8.10
CA THR A 28 3.05 -7.46 -7.04
C THR A 28 1.94 -7.44 -6.01
N ASN A 29 1.41 -8.61 -5.64
CA ASN A 29 0.54 -8.71 -4.48
C ASN A 29 1.35 -8.49 -3.19
N VAL A 30 1.02 -7.42 -2.46
CA VAL A 30 1.75 -6.97 -1.25
C VAL A 30 0.86 -6.86 -0.01
N TYR A 31 -0.42 -7.24 -0.10
CA TYR A 31 -1.36 -7.11 1.02
C TYR A 31 -2.21 -8.35 1.29
N VAL A 32 -2.32 -9.31 0.36
CA VAL A 32 -3.17 -10.49 0.58
C VAL A 32 -2.29 -11.72 0.76
N PRO A 33 -2.12 -12.26 1.97
CA PRO A 33 -1.37 -13.49 2.17
C PRO A 33 -1.95 -14.68 1.35
N PRO A 34 -1.10 -15.62 0.92
CA PRO A 34 0.35 -15.64 1.08
C PRO A 34 1.07 -14.61 0.19
N LEU A 35 1.98 -13.83 0.79
CA LEU A 35 2.83 -12.89 0.06
C LEU A 35 4.05 -13.63 -0.52
N PRO A 36 4.60 -13.21 -1.68
CA PRO A 36 5.90 -13.71 -2.12
C PRO A 36 6.98 -13.29 -1.11
N THR A 37 8.00 -14.14 -0.93
CA THR A 37 9.13 -13.77 -0.06
C THR A 37 10.01 -12.73 -0.75
N PRO A 38 10.72 -11.86 0.01
CA PRO A 38 11.70 -10.94 -0.58
C PRO A 38 12.71 -11.64 -1.48
N LYS A 39 13.19 -12.83 -1.11
CA LYS A 39 14.09 -13.65 -1.95
C LYS A 39 13.43 -14.11 -3.26
N ARG A 40 12.13 -14.45 -3.24
CA ARG A 40 11.40 -14.82 -4.45
C ARG A 40 11.25 -13.63 -5.40
N CYS A 41 10.95 -12.45 -4.85
CA CYS A 41 10.93 -11.19 -5.60
C CYS A 41 12.30 -10.86 -6.21
N ALA A 42 13.39 -10.99 -5.44
CA ALA A 42 14.74 -10.81 -5.96
C ALA A 42 15.11 -11.82 -7.07
N ALA A 43 14.68 -13.07 -6.95
CA ALA A 43 14.87 -14.05 -8.01
C ALA A 43 14.15 -13.66 -9.32
N LEU A 44 12.95 -13.07 -9.23
CA LEU A 44 12.24 -12.50 -10.38
C LEU A 44 13.04 -11.32 -10.98
N GLY A 45 13.53 -10.42 -10.13
CA GLY A 45 14.41 -9.32 -10.54
C GLY A 45 15.62 -9.78 -11.34
N LYS A 46 16.30 -10.82 -10.84
CA LYS A 46 17.46 -11.43 -11.51
C LYS A 46 17.09 -11.98 -12.89
N ALA A 47 15.93 -12.62 -13.02
CA ALA A 47 15.43 -13.10 -14.30
C ALA A 47 15.14 -11.94 -15.28
N ILE A 48 14.53 -10.86 -14.79
CA ILE A 48 14.28 -9.63 -15.57
C ILE A 48 15.60 -9.04 -16.06
N ALA A 49 16.61 -8.92 -15.19
CA ALA A 49 17.94 -8.43 -15.58
C ALA A 49 18.61 -9.32 -16.65
N GLY A 50 18.42 -10.64 -16.57
CA GLY A 50 18.88 -11.58 -17.60
C GLY A 50 18.27 -11.30 -18.98
N ILE A 51 16.97 -10.98 -19.03
CA ILE A 51 16.28 -10.58 -20.27
C ILE A 51 16.81 -9.23 -20.78
N ILE A 52 16.90 -8.24 -19.90
CA ILE A 52 17.37 -6.88 -20.24
C ILE A 52 18.79 -6.90 -20.80
N LYS A 53 19.69 -7.76 -20.28
CA LYS A 53 21.08 -7.86 -20.74
C LYS A 53 21.21 -8.18 -22.24
N GLY A 54 20.24 -8.89 -22.83
CA GLY A 54 20.22 -9.22 -24.25
C GLY A 54 19.63 -8.11 -25.14
N ARG A 55 19.19 -7.00 -24.56
CA ARG A 55 18.51 -5.91 -25.25
C ARG A 55 19.47 -4.75 -25.57
N LYS A 56 19.16 -4.01 -26.64
CA LYS A 56 19.93 -2.81 -27.03
C LYS A 56 19.43 -1.55 -26.32
N GLU A 57 18.18 -1.58 -25.86
CA GLU A 57 17.54 -0.48 -25.17
C GLU A 57 18.17 -0.24 -23.79
N ARG A 58 18.20 1.03 -23.38
CA ARG A 58 18.49 1.37 -21.99
C ARG A 58 17.21 1.22 -21.18
N VAL A 59 17.25 0.39 -20.16
CA VAL A 59 16.09 0.11 -19.30
C VAL A 59 16.31 0.72 -17.93
N ALA A 60 15.33 1.48 -17.45
CA ALA A 60 15.25 1.94 -16.07
C ALA A 60 14.23 1.08 -15.32
N LEU A 61 14.51 0.80 -14.05
CA LEU A 61 13.59 0.10 -13.14
C LEU A 61 13.05 1.11 -12.14
N ILE A 62 11.74 1.11 -11.93
CA ILE A 62 11.07 1.92 -10.90
C ILE A 62 10.36 0.95 -9.97
N ALA A 63 10.76 0.93 -8.70
CA ALA A 63 10.02 0.26 -7.64
C ALA A 63 9.26 1.33 -6.85
N SER A 64 7.93 1.23 -6.84
CA SER A 64 7.05 2.08 -6.03
C SER A 64 6.49 1.31 -4.83
N GLY A 65 5.99 2.07 -3.86
CA GLY A 65 5.49 1.57 -2.58
C GLY A 65 6.50 1.70 -1.46
N GLY A 66 6.00 1.62 -0.23
CA GLY A 66 6.72 1.95 1.00
C GLY A 66 6.69 3.45 1.33
N MET A 67 7.31 3.88 2.42
CA MET A 67 7.91 3.05 3.48
C MET A 67 6.87 2.65 4.54
N SER A 68 7.20 2.65 5.84
CA SER A 68 6.28 2.18 6.87
C SER A 68 4.94 2.93 6.80
N HIS A 69 3.86 2.17 6.70
CA HIS A 69 2.50 2.67 6.79
C HIS A 69 1.51 1.54 7.04
N PHE A 70 0.36 1.87 7.63
CA PHE A 70 -0.62 0.87 8.06
C PHE A 70 -2.07 1.27 7.71
N PRO A 71 -2.40 1.53 6.44
CA PRO A 71 -3.72 1.97 6.03
C PRO A 71 -4.80 0.96 6.44
N GLY A 72 -5.82 1.50 7.13
CA GLY A 72 -7.00 0.77 7.59
C GLY A 72 -6.78 -0.01 8.88
N THR A 73 -5.62 0.11 9.54
CA THR A 73 -5.32 -0.66 10.76
C THR A 73 -5.26 0.26 11.98
N SER A 74 -5.21 -0.34 13.17
CA SER A 74 -5.00 0.39 14.43
C SER A 74 -3.67 1.12 14.51
N LYS A 75 -2.69 0.79 13.65
CA LYS A 75 -1.39 1.48 13.55
C LYS A 75 -1.34 2.55 12.48
N TYR A 76 -2.46 2.92 11.86
CA TYR A 76 -2.43 3.84 10.71
C TYR A 76 -1.76 5.18 11.02
N LEU A 77 -1.92 5.68 12.25
CA LEU A 77 -1.33 6.92 12.73
C LEU A 77 0.04 6.75 13.40
N THR A 78 0.60 5.53 13.41
CA THR A 78 1.88 5.19 14.07
C THR A 78 2.83 4.43 13.14
N PRO A 79 3.34 5.07 12.08
CA PRO A 79 4.39 4.48 11.24
C PRO A 79 5.71 4.24 12.00
N GLU A 80 6.55 3.37 11.46
CA GLU A 80 7.84 2.98 12.03
C GLU A 80 9.01 3.76 11.39
N PHE A 81 9.05 5.07 11.60
CA PHE A 81 10.02 5.95 10.92
C PHE A 81 11.49 5.65 11.26
N ASP A 82 11.79 5.20 12.47
CA ASP A 82 13.17 4.87 12.84
C ASP A 82 13.64 3.59 12.14
N PHE A 83 12.75 2.61 11.98
CA PHE A 83 13.00 1.44 11.16
C PHE A 83 13.23 1.83 9.70
N ASP A 84 12.42 2.75 9.17
CA ASP A 84 12.57 3.24 7.80
C ASP A 84 13.94 3.89 7.58
N ARG A 85 14.37 4.76 8.50
CA ARG A 85 15.70 5.39 8.44
C ARG A 85 16.83 4.39 8.53
N TRP A 86 16.70 3.37 9.38
CA TRP A 86 17.67 2.28 9.43
C TRP A 86 17.74 1.55 8.08
N LEU A 87 16.60 1.21 7.49
CA LEU A 87 16.55 0.48 6.23
C LEU A 87 17.13 1.29 5.07
N VAL A 88 16.81 2.59 5.00
CA VAL A 88 17.42 3.53 4.04
C VAL A 88 18.95 3.54 4.18
N ALA A 89 19.47 3.63 5.40
CA ALA A 89 20.92 3.62 5.63
C ALA A 89 21.58 2.29 5.20
N GLN A 90 20.87 1.16 5.29
CA GLN A 90 21.35 -0.11 4.73
C GLN A 90 21.45 -0.04 3.20
N PHE A 91 20.46 0.56 2.53
CA PHE A 91 20.47 0.71 1.07
C PHE A 91 21.53 1.70 0.58
N GLU A 92 21.81 2.77 1.33
CA GLU A 92 22.93 3.67 1.02
C GLU A 92 24.29 2.94 1.08
N ALA A 93 24.41 1.94 1.96
CA ALA A 93 25.60 1.09 2.05
C ALA A 93 25.62 -0.10 1.06
N GLY A 94 24.64 -0.20 0.16
CA GLY A 94 24.49 -1.34 -0.76
C GLY A 94 24.06 -2.64 -0.07
N ASN A 95 23.72 -2.61 1.22
CA ASN A 95 23.29 -3.77 1.99
C ASN A 95 21.81 -4.10 1.74
N THR A 96 21.52 -4.64 0.56
CA THR A 96 20.16 -5.06 0.17
C THR A 96 19.66 -6.26 0.98
N ASP A 97 20.58 -7.05 1.55
CA ASP A 97 20.27 -8.19 2.42
C ASP A 97 19.48 -7.80 3.68
N ALA A 98 19.56 -6.53 4.09
CA ALA A 98 18.72 -5.98 5.14
C ALA A 98 17.22 -6.16 4.84
N LEU A 99 16.80 -6.06 3.58
CA LEU A 99 15.44 -6.32 3.14
C LEU A 99 15.26 -7.79 2.70
N LEU A 100 16.21 -8.33 1.92
CA LEU A 100 16.05 -9.63 1.28
C LEU A 100 15.98 -10.81 2.27
N ASN A 101 16.47 -10.62 3.50
CA ASN A 101 16.39 -11.62 4.56
C ASN A 101 15.17 -11.49 5.48
N MET A 102 14.30 -10.49 5.27
CA MET A 102 13.06 -10.36 6.04
C MET A 102 12.00 -11.38 5.61
N THR A 103 11.07 -11.69 6.50
CA THR A 103 9.86 -12.46 6.20
C THR A 103 8.68 -11.55 5.86
N GLY A 104 7.66 -12.09 5.19
CA GLY A 104 6.42 -11.34 4.93
C GLY A 104 5.72 -10.86 6.21
N THR A 105 5.83 -11.64 7.30
CA THR A 105 5.26 -11.27 8.60
C THR A 105 6.05 -10.14 9.27
N GLN A 106 7.39 -10.13 9.13
CA GLN A 106 8.20 -9.02 9.61
C GLN A 106 7.89 -7.73 8.84
N LEU A 107 7.74 -7.82 7.51
CA LEU A 107 7.32 -6.67 6.71
C LEU A 107 5.93 -6.14 7.10
N ASP A 108 5.00 -7.02 7.46
CA ASP A 108 3.70 -6.62 8.01
C ASP A 108 3.85 -5.88 9.35
N GLU A 109 4.68 -6.39 10.28
CA GLU A 109 4.89 -5.77 11.59
C GLU A 109 5.41 -4.32 11.53
N VAL A 110 6.22 -4.02 10.51
CA VAL A 110 6.81 -2.68 10.28
C VAL A 110 6.12 -1.90 9.15
N GLY A 111 4.99 -2.37 8.63
CA GLY A 111 4.19 -1.64 7.62
C GLY A 111 4.89 -1.46 6.28
N ASN A 112 5.78 -2.38 5.91
CA ASN A 112 6.68 -2.30 4.76
C ASN A 112 6.48 -3.46 3.77
N THR A 113 5.28 -4.07 3.69
CA THR A 113 5.02 -5.18 2.75
C THR A 113 5.19 -4.77 1.28
N GLU A 114 4.98 -3.50 0.95
CA GLU A 114 5.20 -2.95 -0.39
C GLU A 114 6.68 -2.95 -0.82
N MET A 115 7.62 -3.08 0.13
CA MET A 115 9.06 -3.21 -0.16
C MET A 115 9.37 -4.49 -0.95
N LEU A 116 8.42 -5.40 -1.15
CA LEU A 116 8.56 -6.51 -2.10
C LEU A 116 8.81 -6.04 -3.55
N ASN A 117 8.34 -4.85 -3.92
CA ASN A 117 8.69 -4.22 -5.20
C ASN A 117 10.18 -3.84 -5.26
N TRP A 118 10.70 -3.30 -4.16
CA TRP A 118 12.12 -2.96 -4.02
C TRP A 118 13.00 -4.22 -4.02
N ALA A 119 12.55 -5.31 -3.39
CA ALA A 119 13.24 -6.60 -3.45
C ALA A 119 13.38 -7.10 -4.90
N THR A 120 12.37 -6.91 -5.74
CA THR A 120 12.45 -7.20 -7.18
C THR A 120 13.50 -6.33 -7.87
N MET A 121 13.51 -5.01 -7.61
CA MET A 121 14.54 -4.12 -8.15
C MET A 121 15.95 -4.52 -7.71
N PHE A 122 16.17 -4.81 -6.42
CA PHE A 122 17.48 -5.23 -5.89
C PHE A 122 17.96 -6.56 -6.47
N GLY A 123 17.04 -7.49 -6.76
CA GLY A 123 17.40 -8.70 -7.50
C GLY A 123 17.92 -8.43 -8.92
N ALA A 124 17.46 -7.35 -9.55
CA ALA A 124 17.86 -6.97 -10.90
C ALA A 124 19.17 -6.17 -10.92
N ILE A 125 19.37 -5.24 -9.97
CA ILE A 125 20.53 -4.34 -9.95
C ILE A 125 21.70 -4.86 -9.11
N GLY A 126 21.46 -5.78 -8.16
CA GLY A 126 22.49 -6.25 -7.23
C GLY A 126 22.72 -5.28 -6.05
N PRO A 127 23.84 -5.43 -5.31
CA PRO A 127 24.16 -4.62 -4.13
C PRO A 127 24.75 -3.25 -4.49
N GLU A 128 24.03 -2.48 -5.31
CA GLU A 128 24.43 -1.12 -5.68
C GLU A 128 24.17 -0.15 -4.51
N GLU A 129 25.12 0.75 -4.25
CA GLU A 129 24.96 1.82 -3.24
C GLU A 129 23.86 2.81 -3.69
N GLY A 130 22.89 3.05 -2.81
CA GLY A 130 21.81 4.01 -3.05
C GLY A 130 22.18 5.44 -2.65
N GLU A 131 21.56 6.42 -3.31
CA GLU A 131 21.53 7.81 -2.87
C GLU A 131 20.12 8.15 -2.43
N LEU A 132 19.94 8.50 -1.16
CA LEU A 132 18.70 9.10 -0.68
C LEU A 132 18.55 10.49 -1.28
N ILE A 133 17.44 10.71 -1.99
CA ILE A 133 17.09 12.03 -2.51
C ILE A 133 16.31 12.80 -1.46
N ASP A 134 15.31 12.16 -0.86
CA ASP A 134 14.56 12.73 0.26
C ASP A 134 13.87 11.65 1.09
N TYR A 135 13.66 11.96 2.37
CA TYR A 135 12.81 11.19 3.27
C TYR A 135 11.90 12.15 4.06
N ILE A 136 10.60 12.09 3.78
CA ILE A 136 9.59 12.96 4.39
C ILE A 136 8.67 12.11 5.27
N PRO A 137 8.79 12.18 6.61
CA PRO A 137 7.80 11.59 7.49
C PRO A 137 6.51 12.39 7.39
N THR A 138 5.39 11.70 7.17
CA THR A 138 4.05 12.31 7.22
C THR A 138 3.31 11.85 8.47
N TRP A 139 2.03 12.20 8.61
CA TRP A 139 1.22 11.73 9.73
C TRP A 139 0.85 10.24 9.66
N HIS A 140 1.02 9.56 8.50
CA HIS A 140 0.58 8.16 8.31
C HIS A 140 1.50 7.27 7.48
N HIS A 141 2.53 7.82 6.84
CA HIS A 141 3.53 7.04 6.11
C HIS A 141 4.88 7.76 5.98
N GLY A 142 5.96 6.99 5.83
CA GLY A 142 7.28 7.51 5.42
C GLY A 142 7.38 7.62 3.90
N LEU A 143 7.54 8.82 3.34
CA LEU A 143 7.83 8.98 1.91
C LEU A 143 9.34 8.93 1.69
N SER A 144 9.81 7.96 0.92
CA SER A 144 11.22 7.83 0.56
C SER A 144 11.41 7.85 -0.95
N MET A 145 12.38 8.64 -1.40
CA MET A 145 12.83 8.60 -2.78
C MET A 145 14.34 8.34 -2.81
N MET A 146 14.71 7.19 -3.35
CA MET A 146 16.11 6.80 -3.55
C MET A 146 16.40 6.59 -5.03
N ARG A 147 17.66 6.80 -5.43
CA ARG A 147 18.14 6.41 -6.75
C ARG A 147 19.38 5.54 -6.65
N PHE A 148 19.53 4.63 -7.60
CA PHE A 148 20.66 3.73 -7.74
C PHE A 148 21.23 3.92 -9.15
N LEU A 149 22.45 4.42 -9.25
CA LEU A 149 23.07 4.76 -10.54
C LEU A 149 24.29 3.86 -10.78
N PRO A 150 24.34 3.14 -11.92
CA PRO A 150 25.50 2.32 -12.25
C PRO A 150 26.78 3.16 -12.31
N HIS A 151 27.87 2.67 -11.71
CA HIS A 151 29.23 3.20 -11.88
C HIS A 151 29.48 4.64 -11.37
N ARG A 152 28.65 5.16 -10.46
CA ARG A 152 28.91 6.47 -9.84
C ARG A 152 29.90 6.35 -8.68
N ALA A 153 30.81 7.32 -8.56
CA ALA A 153 31.79 7.37 -7.49
C ALA A 153 31.12 7.52 -6.10
N ARG A 154 31.68 6.78 -5.15
CA ARG A 154 31.34 6.69 -3.73
C ARG A 154 31.04 8.06 -3.10
N LYS A 155 29.84 8.24 -2.54
CA LYS A 155 29.62 9.22 -1.46
C LYS A 155 29.70 8.45 -0.14
N THR A 156 30.35 9.03 0.86
CA THR A 156 30.48 8.40 2.18
C THR A 156 29.10 8.13 2.76
N ALA A 157 28.76 6.85 2.98
CA ALA A 157 27.54 6.46 3.66
C ALA A 157 27.49 7.08 5.07
N SER A 158 26.36 7.69 5.42
CA SER A 158 26.11 8.25 6.76
C SER A 158 25.61 7.17 7.72
N THR A 159 26.34 6.06 7.89
CA THR A 159 25.88 4.89 8.66
C THR A 159 26.42 4.83 10.09
N LYS A 160 27.18 5.82 10.56
CA LYS A 160 27.72 5.78 11.93
C LYS A 160 26.61 6.02 12.96
N GLY A 161 26.19 4.94 13.64
CA GLY A 161 25.45 5.02 14.91
C GLY A 161 23.97 4.66 14.88
N ILE A 162 23.42 4.11 13.78
CA ILE A 162 22.02 3.66 13.76
C ILE A 162 21.91 2.25 14.36
N GLU A 163 21.07 2.08 15.39
CA GLU A 163 20.77 0.78 15.99
C GLU A 163 20.15 -0.17 14.95
N GLN A 164 20.42 -1.48 15.07
CA GLN A 164 19.79 -2.49 14.23
C GLN A 164 18.25 -2.37 14.25
N TYR A 165 17.64 -2.36 13.05
CA TYR A 165 16.19 -2.15 12.85
C TYR A 165 15.66 -0.82 13.40
N GLY A 166 16.52 0.19 13.60
CA GLY A 166 16.12 1.44 14.25
C GLY A 166 15.63 1.23 15.70
N GLY A 167 16.08 0.16 16.36
CA GLY A 167 15.63 -0.23 17.69
C GLY A 167 14.36 -1.09 17.71
N PHE A 168 13.67 -1.28 16.58
CA PHE A 168 12.46 -2.10 16.50
C PHE A 168 12.75 -3.56 16.91
N LYS A 169 11.85 -4.14 17.70
CA LYS A 169 11.94 -5.53 18.16
C LYS A 169 10.77 -6.34 17.59
N PHE A 170 11.06 -7.20 16.61
CA PHE A 170 10.07 -8.08 16.00
C PHE A 170 9.46 -9.05 17.01
N LYS A 171 8.14 -9.18 16.96
CA LYS A 171 7.37 -10.15 17.76
C LYS A 171 7.31 -11.51 17.08
N ASN A 172 7.34 -11.54 15.74
CA ASN A 172 7.27 -12.74 14.91
C ASN A 172 6.02 -13.60 15.17
N GLN A 173 4.86 -12.96 15.33
CA GLN A 173 3.59 -13.62 15.69
C GLN A 173 2.69 -13.95 14.48
N GLY A 174 3.26 -13.98 13.27
CA GLY A 174 2.49 -14.08 12.02
C GLY A 174 1.95 -12.73 11.56
N PHE A 175 1.20 -12.71 10.46
CA PHE A 175 0.53 -11.51 9.96
C PHE A 175 -0.43 -10.97 11.03
N GLN A 176 -0.26 -9.69 11.39
CA GLN A 176 -1.08 -9.00 12.37
C GLN A 176 -2.12 -8.13 11.68
N PHE A 177 -1.71 -7.36 10.68
CA PHE A 177 -2.52 -6.29 10.12
C PHE A 177 -3.25 -6.74 8.86
N TYR A 178 -2.53 -7.28 7.88
CA TYR A 178 -3.11 -7.69 6.61
C TYR A 178 -3.33 -9.20 6.54
N LYS A 179 -4.29 -9.68 7.34
CA LYS A 179 -4.70 -11.10 7.35
C LYS A 179 -5.65 -11.39 6.19
N HIS A 180 -5.63 -12.63 5.71
CA HIS A 180 -6.66 -13.10 4.78
C HIS A 180 -8.02 -13.09 5.49
N PRO A 181 -9.06 -12.46 4.91
CA PRO A 181 -10.39 -12.48 5.50
C PRO A 181 -10.88 -13.92 5.70
N PRO A 182 -11.56 -14.23 6.82
CA PRO A 182 -12.10 -15.55 7.03
C PRO A 182 -13.28 -15.81 6.07
N ALA A 183 -13.54 -17.07 5.74
CA ALA A 183 -14.52 -17.43 4.70
C ALA A 183 -15.94 -16.96 5.05
N GLU A 184 -16.31 -17.00 6.33
CA GLU A 184 -17.57 -16.50 6.87
C GLU A 184 -17.76 -14.98 6.73
N ALA A 185 -16.69 -14.23 6.41
CA ALA A 185 -16.76 -12.80 6.12
C ALA A 185 -16.85 -12.50 4.61
N TYR A 186 -17.11 -13.51 3.77
CA TYR A 186 -17.25 -13.31 2.33
C TYR A 186 -18.33 -12.28 1.99
N GLY A 187 -19.52 -12.39 2.60
CA GLY A 187 -20.63 -11.46 2.40
C GLY A 187 -20.26 -10.00 2.68
N LEU A 188 -19.61 -9.76 3.82
CA LEU A 188 -19.14 -8.43 4.22
C LEU A 188 -18.09 -7.89 3.24
N ASN A 189 -17.07 -8.68 2.90
CA ASN A 189 -16.04 -8.23 1.97
C ASN A 189 -16.65 -8.01 0.57
N ARG A 190 -17.55 -8.86 0.09
CA ARG A 190 -18.26 -8.64 -1.18
C ARG A 190 -19.04 -7.33 -1.17
N LEU A 191 -19.78 -7.02 -0.10
CA LEU A 191 -20.49 -5.75 0.07
C LEU A 191 -19.53 -4.55 -0.04
N LEU A 192 -18.42 -4.59 0.70
CA LEU A 192 -17.38 -3.55 0.66
C LEU A 192 -16.70 -3.44 -0.72
N PHE A 193 -16.58 -4.54 -1.47
CA PHE A 193 -16.06 -4.46 -2.83
C PHE A 193 -17.04 -3.73 -3.76
N GLU A 194 -18.30 -4.16 -3.78
CA GLU A 194 -19.32 -3.68 -4.72
C GLU A 194 -19.76 -2.24 -4.40
N VAL A 195 -19.80 -1.86 -3.12
CA VAL A 195 -20.21 -0.51 -2.70
C VAL A 195 -19.31 0.58 -3.24
N ARG A 196 -18.05 0.28 -3.56
CA ARG A 196 -17.13 1.26 -4.20
C ARG A 196 -17.54 1.59 -5.64
N HIS A 197 -18.23 0.68 -6.31
CA HIS A 197 -18.52 0.76 -7.75
C HIS A 197 -19.99 1.04 -8.06
N SER A 198 -20.89 0.93 -7.08
CA SER A 198 -22.34 1.12 -7.28
C SER A 198 -22.91 2.26 -6.45
N ALA A 199 -23.37 3.33 -7.12
CA ALA A 199 -24.09 4.44 -6.46
C ALA A 199 -25.43 3.99 -5.91
N ASP A 200 -26.16 3.15 -6.65
CA ASP A 200 -27.42 2.57 -6.20
C ASP A 200 -27.26 1.76 -4.90
N LEU A 201 -26.21 0.93 -4.82
CA LEU A 201 -25.94 0.15 -3.61
C LEU A 201 -25.65 1.06 -2.40
N ARG A 202 -24.93 2.16 -2.60
CA ARG A 202 -24.67 3.15 -1.54
C ARG A 202 -25.98 3.79 -1.06
N ASP A 203 -26.85 4.19 -1.97
CA ASP A 203 -28.17 4.75 -1.62
C ASP A 203 -29.03 3.72 -0.85
N ARG A 204 -28.97 2.45 -1.25
CA ARG A 204 -29.70 1.36 -0.59
C ARG A 204 -29.17 1.08 0.82
N ILE A 205 -27.86 1.12 1.03
CA ILE A 205 -27.24 1.01 2.36
C ILE A 205 -27.78 2.12 3.28
N ILE A 206 -27.81 3.37 2.79
CA ILE A 206 -28.28 4.52 3.59
C ILE A 206 -29.76 4.40 3.92
N LYS A 207 -30.59 3.94 2.97
CA LYS A 207 -32.06 3.88 3.14
C LYS A 207 -32.54 2.65 3.89
N ASN A 208 -31.91 1.50 3.71
CA ASN A 208 -32.39 0.20 4.21
C ASN A 208 -31.26 -0.84 4.34
N LEU A 209 -30.34 -0.58 5.27
CA LEU A 209 -29.20 -1.48 5.54
C LEU A 209 -29.65 -2.91 5.89
N ASP A 210 -30.76 -3.11 6.59
CA ASP A 210 -31.21 -4.46 6.99
C ASP A 210 -31.56 -5.34 5.79
N THR A 211 -32.10 -4.76 4.72
CA THR A 211 -32.40 -5.51 3.49
C THR A 211 -31.11 -5.87 2.76
N VAL A 212 -30.18 -4.91 2.63
CA VAL A 212 -28.85 -5.17 2.06
C VAL A 212 -28.11 -6.24 2.87
N ALA A 213 -28.14 -6.16 4.20
CA ALA A 213 -27.48 -7.13 5.06
C ALA A 213 -27.97 -8.57 4.83
N LYS A 214 -29.27 -8.76 4.60
CA LYS A 214 -29.84 -10.07 4.25
C LYS A 214 -29.39 -10.56 2.88
N GLU A 215 -29.35 -9.68 1.88
CA GLU A 215 -28.91 -10.03 0.52
C GLU A 215 -27.44 -10.45 0.44
N TYR A 216 -26.59 -9.84 1.28
CA TYR A 216 -25.18 -10.19 1.39
C TYR A 216 -24.90 -11.22 2.48
N GLU A 217 -25.93 -11.84 3.05
CA GLU A 217 -25.82 -12.91 4.06
C GLU A 217 -24.96 -12.51 5.27
N LEU A 218 -25.06 -11.25 5.71
CA LEU A 218 -24.28 -10.74 6.83
C LEU A 218 -24.74 -11.35 8.15
N SER A 219 -23.77 -11.76 8.99
CA SER A 219 -24.04 -12.12 10.38
C SER A 219 -24.56 -10.90 11.17
N PRO A 220 -25.20 -11.10 12.34
CA PRO A 220 -25.63 -9.98 13.18
C PRO A 220 -24.49 -9.00 13.53
N GLN A 221 -23.29 -9.53 13.78
CA GLN A 221 -22.10 -8.72 14.05
C GLN A 221 -21.65 -7.94 12.81
N GLN A 222 -21.62 -8.56 11.63
CA GLN A 222 -21.23 -7.91 10.38
C GLN A 222 -22.23 -6.84 9.96
N ARG A 223 -23.52 -7.08 10.17
CA ARG A 223 -24.57 -6.07 9.96
C ARG A 223 -24.39 -4.89 10.89
N ALA A 224 -24.12 -5.13 12.19
CA ALA A 224 -23.89 -4.06 13.14
C ALA A 224 -22.67 -3.21 12.75
N ALA A 225 -21.55 -3.86 12.41
CA ALA A 225 -20.35 -3.18 11.92
C ALA A 225 -20.60 -2.39 10.62
N SER A 226 -21.51 -2.85 9.76
CA SER A 226 -21.86 -2.16 8.50
C SER A 226 -22.58 -0.82 8.72
N GLU A 227 -23.04 -0.49 9.93
CA GLU A 227 -23.50 0.87 10.26
C GLU A 227 -22.40 1.92 10.07
N GLU A 228 -21.14 1.53 10.15
CA GLU A 228 -20.00 2.42 9.94
C GLU A 228 -19.96 2.99 8.52
N LEU A 229 -20.53 2.28 7.54
CA LEU A 229 -20.73 2.79 6.18
C LEU A 229 -21.66 4.00 6.14
N ILE A 230 -22.58 4.12 7.10
CA ILE A 230 -23.48 5.27 7.23
C ILE A 230 -22.85 6.33 8.14
N ASN A 231 -22.28 5.89 9.26
CA ASN A 231 -21.71 6.80 10.27
C ASN A 231 -20.54 7.62 9.73
N VAL A 232 -19.74 7.07 8.82
CA VAL A 232 -18.66 7.82 8.16
C VAL A 232 -19.16 9.07 7.43
N GLY A 233 -20.42 9.09 6.97
CA GLY A 233 -21.02 10.25 6.33
C GLY A 233 -21.24 11.44 7.27
N LYS A 234 -21.14 11.25 8.59
CA LYS A 234 -21.40 12.29 9.60
C LYS A 234 -20.19 13.19 9.89
N GLY A 235 -19.04 12.94 9.26
CA GLY A 235 -17.79 13.67 9.48
C GLY A 235 -16.80 12.92 10.37
N GLY A 236 -15.70 13.55 10.74
CA GLY A 236 -14.62 12.92 11.51
C GLY A 236 -13.55 12.27 10.63
N LEU A 237 -12.66 11.47 11.24
CA LEU A 237 -11.61 10.78 10.51
C LEU A 237 -12.14 9.46 9.95
N VAL A 238 -12.04 9.28 8.63
CA VAL A 238 -12.49 8.05 7.96
C VAL A 238 -11.89 6.78 8.58
N SER A 239 -10.65 6.86 9.08
CA SER A 239 -9.95 5.75 9.72
C SER A 239 -10.60 5.25 11.02
N GLU A 240 -11.35 6.09 11.74
CA GLU A 240 -12.02 5.72 13.00
C GLU A 240 -13.13 4.68 12.77
N HIS A 241 -13.68 4.64 11.55
CA HIS A 241 -14.78 3.75 11.15
C HIS A 241 -14.30 2.37 10.66
N VAL A 242 -12.98 2.16 10.53
CA VAL A 242 -12.43 0.91 9.95
C VAL A 242 -12.43 -0.23 10.97
N GLY A 243 -12.11 0.07 12.23
CA GLY A 243 -11.95 -0.92 13.31
C GLY A 243 -13.12 -1.91 13.43
N PRO A 244 -14.38 -1.44 13.57
CA PRO A 244 -15.54 -2.33 13.71
C PRO A 244 -15.72 -3.28 12.51
N LEU A 245 -15.44 -2.82 11.30
CA LEU A 245 -15.52 -3.65 10.09
C LEU A 245 -14.43 -4.73 10.09
N VAL A 246 -13.20 -4.38 10.49
CA VAL A 246 -12.08 -5.34 10.59
C VAL A 246 -12.34 -6.37 11.68
N GLU A 247 -12.87 -5.97 12.83
CA GLU A 247 -13.29 -6.88 13.91
C GLU A 247 -14.39 -7.84 13.45
N ALA A 248 -15.25 -7.42 12.52
CA ALA A 248 -16.26 -8.26 11.88
C ALA A 248 -15.72 -9.12 10.70
N GLY A 249 -14.41 -9.09 10.43
CA GLY A 249 -13.73 -9.92 9.43
C GLY A 249 -13.46 -9.24 8.08
N ALA A 250 -13.63 -7.92 7.97
CA ALA A 250 -13.26 -7.20 6.75
C ALA A 250 -11.73 -7.10 6.58
N HIS A 251 -11.27 -7.10 5.33
CA HIS A 251 -9.90 -6.69 5.05
C HIS A 251 -9.72 -5.17 5.31
N PRO A 252 -8.69 -4.73 6.07
CA PRO A 252 -8.47 -3.33 6.44
C PRO A 252 -8.51 -2.34 5.27
N LEU A 253 -7.77 -2.61 4.21
CA LEU A 253 -7.74 -1.76 3.01
C LEU A 253 -9.10 -1.70 2.31
N GLN A 254 -9.84 -2.80 2.30
CA GLN A 254 -11.11 -2.88 1.62
C GLN A 254 -12.17 -2.07 2.37
N ALA A 255 -12.18 -2.18 3.70
CA ALA A 255 -12.99 -1.35 4.57
C ALA A 255 -12.65 0.15 4.39
N LEU A 256 -11.37 0.53 4.53
CA LEU A 256 -10.92 1.91 4.38
C LEU A 256 -11.32 2.52 3.03
N MET A 257 -11.07 1.81 1.93
CA MET A 257 -11.41 2.30 0.59
C MET A 257 -12.92 2.46 0.38
N SER A 258 -13.72 1.57 0.96
CA SER A 258 -15.20 1.65 0.89
C SER A 258 -15.72 2.87 1.63
N LEU A 259 -15.19 3.10 2.83
CA LEU A 259 -15.53 4.23 3.69
C LEU A 259 -15.16 5.57 3.02
N HIS A 260 -13.99 5.66 2.37
CA HIS A 260 -13.61 6.88 1.63
C HIS A 260 -14.56 7.21 0.49
N VAL A 261 -15.04 6.22 -0.27
CA VAL A 261 -15.99 6.45 -1.36
C VAL A 261 -17.30 7.01 -0.81
N ILE A 262 -17.80 6.45 0.29
CA ILE A 262 -19.04 6.92 0.91
C ILE A 262 -18.85 8.30 1.54
N PHE A 263 -17.77 8.51 2.30
CA PHE A 263 -17.42 9.80 2.89
C PHE A 263 -17.39 10.92 1.84
N SER A 264 -16.71 10.68 0.72
CA SER A 264 -16.60 11.64 -0.38
C SER A 264 -17.96 12.02 -0.93
N MET A 265 -18.89 11.08 -1.08
CA MET A 265 -20.24 11.37 -1.55
C MET A 265 -21.06 12.21 -0.57
N SER A 266 -21.00 11.88 0.72
CA SER A 266 -21.74 12.60 1.76
C SER A 266 -21.28 14.06 1.93
N HIS A 267 -20.04 14.37 1.51
CA HIS A 267 -19.44 15.70 1.63
C HIS A 267 -19.20 16.38 0.27
N ARG A 268 -19.78 15.87 -0.83
CA ARG A 268 -19.77 16.60 -2.11
C ARG A 268 -20.56 17.89 -1.94
N ALA A 269 -19.94 19.02 -2.26
CA ALA A 269 -20.67 20.27 -2.42
C ALA A 269 -21.78 20.05 -3.47
N PRO A 270 -23.00 20.57 -3.26
CA PRO A 270 -24.04 20.49 -4.27
C PRO A 270 -23.49 21.06 -5.57
N ALA A 271 -23.71 20.35 -6.68
CA ALA A 271 -23.29 20.79 -7.99
C ALA A 271 -23.77 22.22 -8.18
N ARG A 272 -22.85 23.13 -8.50
CA ARG A 272 -23.20 24.51 -8.84
C ARG A 272 -24.09 24.41 -10.07
N GLU A 273 -25.41 24.50 -9.89
CA GLU A 273 -26.34 24.60 -11.01
C GLU A 273 -25.80 25.71 -11.90
N ALA A 274 -25.49 25.36 -13.14
CA ALA A 274 -25.12 26.33 -14.14
C ALA A 274 -26.29 27.32 -14.18
N ARG A 275 -26.08 28.51 -13.61
CA ARG A 275 -26.91 29.67 -13.90
C ARG A 275 -26.74 29.91 -15.40
N ILE A 276 -27.60 29.28 -16.18
CA ILE A 276 -27.91 29.72 -17.53
C ILE A 276 -28.51 31.10 -17.29
N ALA A 277 -27.72 32.12 -17.61
CA ALA A 277 -28.18 33.48 -17.69
C ALA A 277 -29.11 33.57 -18.90
N ASP A 278 -30.35 33.97 -18.66
CA ASP A 278 -31.21 34.63 -19.65
C ASP A 278 -30.71 36.06 -19.90
#